data_AF-A0A410P473-F1
#
_entry.id   AF-A0A410P473-F1
#
_cell.length_a   1.000
_cell.length_b   1.000
_cell.length_c   1.000
_cell.angle_alpha   90.00
_cell.angle_beta   90.00
_cell.angle_gamma   90.00
#
_symmetry.space_group_name_H-M   'P 1'
#
loop_
_entity.id
_entity.type
_entity.pdbx_description
1 polymer ?
#
loop_
_entity_poly.entity_id
_entity_poly.type
_entity_poly.pdbx_seq_one_letter_code
_entity_poly.pdbx_strand_id
1 'polypeptide(L)'
;MNNPLLEQYKPRSFCADLMEIKGNGLQLGLYMSLILGFKPLLDDWIRKNRIEAFKKACRRYGIHVRESVIFRNVHKNDVPDSVIGKDRLTTTSAYGLPLETDTDEEVHVFLAKDKKTLKRAMWYPVIINNRVIFAPRADHLKYGYVLGYPDCCIRFFRQYNDWIRYSHLYEAWRHTRTRPSFLCNPLLKDTIFSYIYHMPCRYDCPATIKLAGRLRREIFKKEPEYVRKMDAYLKQTFLVFYERKFYALAGAAMKDNIVSYKHAAFVSHDATRNEYGRDLERADALKLHGRQLTLLRRGKILKNISVPLNVFAPEHPFLVTFQ
;
A
#
# COMPACT_ATOMS: atom_id res chain seq x y z
N MET A 1 -0.03 8.12 13.28
CA MET A 1 -0.91 9.25 12.90
C MET A 1 -2.35 8.81 13.02
N ASN A 2 -3.16 9.50 13.82
CA ASN A 2 -4.61 9.27 13.84
C ASN A 2 -5.20 10.01 12.64
N ASN A 3 -5.43 9.31 11.53
CA ASN A 3 -6.21 9.88 10.43
C ASN A 3 -7.69 9.82 10.86
N PRO A 4 -8.36 10.95 11.09
CA PRO A 4 -9.74 10.96 11.60
C PRO A 4 -10.74 10.29 10.65
N LEU A 5 -10.39 10.07 9.37
CA LEU A 5 -11.22 9.35 8.42
C LEU A 5 -10.99 7.85 8.39
N LEU A 6 -9.91 7.33 8.98
CA LEU A 6 -9.62 5.90 9.03
C LEU A 6 -9.58 5.44 10.49
N GLU A 7 -10.72 4.98 10.98
CA GLU A 7 -10.82 4.42 12.31
C GLU A 7 -9.86 3.24 12.46
N GLN A 8 -9.22 3.13 13.62
CA GLN A 8 -8.55 1.87 13.96
C GLN A 8 -9.58 0.76 14.07
N TYR A 9 -9.21 -0.44 13.65
CA TYR A 9 -10.03 -1.63 13.80
C TYR A 9 -9.23 -2.70 14.52
N LYS A 10 -9.75 -3.14 15.67
CA LYS A 10 -9.24 -4.31 16.37
C LYS A 10 -10.12 -5.50 15.99
N PRO A 11 -9.58 -6.52 15.30
CA PRO A 11 -10.36 -7.72 14.97
C PRO A 11 -10.87 -8.39 16.25
N ARG A 12 -12.10 -8.92 16.20
CA ARG A 12 -12.74 -9.52 17.39
C ARG A 12 -12.21 -10.91 17.66
N SER A 13 -11.90 -11.68 16.61
CA SER A 13 -11.52 -13.09 16.72
C SER A 13 -10.43 -13.48 15.73
N PHE A 14 -10.63 -13.23 14.43
CA PHE A 14 -9.76 -13.72 13.38
C PHE A 14 -8.53 -12.83 13.25
N CYS A 15 -7.34 -13.40 13.48
CA CYS A 15 -6.05 -12.71 13.51
C CYS A 15 -5.86 -11.74 14.69
N ALA A 16 -6.72 -11.77 15.72
CA ALA A 16 -6.61 -10.84 16.85
C ALA A 16 -5.29 -10.96 17.61
N ASP A 17 -4.84 -12.19 17.85
CA ASP A 17 -3.57 -12.52 18.46
C ASP A 17 -2.36 -12.04 17.64
N LEU A 18 -2.41 -12.15 16.31
CA LEU A 18 -1.35 -11.66 15.43
C LEU A 18 -1.22 -10.13 15.50
N MET A 19 -2.34 -9.41 15.49
CA MET A 19 -2.34 -7.94 15.58
C MET A 19 -1.92 -7.45 16.96
N GLU A 20 -2.29 -8.17 18.01
CA GLU A 20 -1.83 -7.88 19.37
C GLU A 20 -0.30 -8.03 19.50
N ILE A 21 0.27 -9.14 19.00
CA ILE A 21 1.71 -9.38 19.05
C ILE A 21 2.48 -8.36 18.19
N LYS A 22 1.93 -8.00 17.02
CA LYS A 22 2.51 -6.97 16.15
C LYS A 22 2.42 -5.57 16.75
N GLY A 23 1.44 -5.31 17.62
CA GLY A 23 1.18 -4.01 18.24
C GLY A 23 0.53 -2.98 17.30
N ASN A 24 0.13 -3.39 16.09
CA ASN A 24 -0.61 -2.56 15.14
C ASN A 24 -1.43 -3.41 14.16
N GLY A 25 -2.39 -2.79 13.50
CA GLY A 25 -3.30 -3.47 12.55
C GLY A 25 -2.81 -3.49 11.09
N LEU A 26 -1.61 -2.99 10.79
CA LEU A 26 -1.15 -2.83 9.40
C LEU A 26 -1.11 -4.19 8.70
N GLN A 27 -1.61 -4.23 7.46
CA GLN A 27 -1.72 -5.43 6.64
C GLN A 27 -2.67 -6.53 7.18
N LEU A 28 -3.60 -6.22 8.10
CA LEU A 28 -4.59 -7.19 8.62
C LEU A 28 -5.29 -7.99 7.49
N GLY A 29 -5.78 -7.30 6.47
CA GLY A 29 -6.42 -7.95 5.31
C GLY A 29 -5.49 -8.92 4.56
N LEU A 30 -4.18 -8.67 4.55
CA LEU A 30 -3.20 -9.56 3.90
C LEU A 30 -2.89 -10.80 4.74
N TYR A 31 -2.83 -10.67 6.06
CA TYR A 31 -2.75 -11.82 6.96
C TYR A 31 -3.96 -12.73 6.78
N MET A 32 -5.16 -12.14 6.80
CA MET A 32 -6.40 -12.89 6.54
C MET A 32 -6.36 -13.58 5.17
N SER A 33 -5.89 -12.87 4.13
CA SER A 33 -5.71 -13.42 2.78
C SER A 33 -4.73 -14.60 2.73
N LEU A 34 -3.60 -14.50 3.43
CA LEU A 34 -2.61 -15.57 3.54
C LEU A 34 -3.20 -16.80 4.25
N ILE A 35 -3.83 -16.61 5.41
CA ILE A 35 -4.39 -17.71 6.22
C ILE A 35 -5.48 -18.45 5.43
N LEU A 36 -6.35 -17.69 4.78
CA LEU A 36 -7.43 -18.21 3.92
C LEU A 36 -6.92 -18.81 2.60
N GLY A 37 -5.63 -18.70 2.28
CA GLY A 37 -5.01 -19.31 1.11
C GLY A 37 -5.21 -18.55 -0.21
N PHE A 38 -5.60 -17.27 -0.14
CA PHE A 38 -5.71 -16.41 -1.33
C PHE A 38 -4.37 -15.76 -1.71
N LYS A 39 -3.56 -15.40 -0.71
CA LYS A 39 -2.20 -14.86 -0.89
C LYS A 39 -1.18 -15.97 -0.59
N PRO A 40 -0.30 -16.37 -1.52
CA PRO A 40 0.65 -17.45 -1.28
C PRO A 40 1.82 -17.05 -0.36
N LEU A 41 2.28 -15.80 -0.50
CA LEU A 41 3.44 -15.26 0.21
C LEU A 41 3.14 -13.83 0.69
N LEU A 42 3.51 -13.53 1.93
CA LEU A 42 3.50 -12.20 2.53
C LEU A 42 4.88 -11.90 3.12
N ASP A 43 5.30 -10.65 3.05
CA ASP A 43 6.43 -10.11 3.80
C ASP A 43 5.94 -9.05 4.79
N ASP A 44 6.60 -8.97 5.95
CA ASP A 44 6.23 -8.05 7.02
C ASP A 44 7.43 -7.72 7.92
N TRP A 45 7.26 -6.80 8.87
CA TRP A 45 8.26 -6.36 9.83
C TRP A 45 7.74 -6.56 11.25
N ILE A 46 8.53 -7.26 12.07
CA ILE A 46 8.16 -7.65 13.43
C ILE A 46 9.29 -7.25 14.38
N ARG A 47 8.96 -6.54 15.47
CA ARG A 47 9.93 -6.19 16.51
C ARG A 47 10.70 -7.42 16.99
N LYS A 48 12.03 -7.32 17.07
CA LYS A 48 12.91 -8.45 17.42
C LYS A 48 12.46 -9.17 18.69
N ASN A 49 12.15 -8.42 19.74
CA ASN A 49 11.69 -8.96 21.03
C ASN A 49 10.31 -9.64 21.00
N ARG A 50 9.58 -9.57 19.88
CA ARG A 50 8.27 -10.23 19.68
C ARG A 50 8.33 -11.44 18.73
N ILE A 51 9.48 -11.72 18.11
CA ILE A 51 9.58 -12.68 17.00
C ILE A 51 9.15 -14.11 17.38
N GLU A 52 9.50 -14.58 18.57
CA GLU A 52 9.14 -15.94 19.01
C GLU A 52 7.66 -16.08 19.33
N ALA A 53 7.06 -15.07 19.96
CA ALA A 53 5.62 -15.01 20.17
C ALA A 53 4.88 -15.00 18.83
N PHE A 54 5.39 -14.21 17.87
CA PHE A 54 4.83 -14.11 16.53
C PHE A 54 4.91 -15.43 15.75
N LYS A 55 6.05 -16.13 15.79
CA LYS A 55 6.20 -17.49 15.22
C LYS A 55 5.21 -18.48 15.84
N LYS A 56 5.04 -18.44 17.16
CA LYS A 56 4.08 -19.29 17.88
C LYS A 56 2.64 -19.02 17.42
N ALA A 57 2.28 -17.76 17.21
CA ALA A 57 0.98 -17.39 16.66
C ALA A 57 0.79 -17.88 15.22
N CYS A 58 1.77 -17.63 14.34
CA CYS A 58 1.72 -18.11 12.95
C CYS A 58 1.52 -19.63 12.85
N ARG A 59 2.15 -20.42 13.73
CA ARG A 59 1.97 -21.89 13.77
C ARG A 59 0.52 -22.29 14.02
N ARG A 60 -0.24 -21.56 14.85
CA ARG A 60 -1.68 -21.84 15.09
C ARG A 60 -2.52 -21.71 13.83
N TYR A 61 -2.09 -20.87 12.88
CA TYR A 61 -2.75 -20.69 11.59
C TYR A 61 -2.14 -21.55 10.47
N GLY A 62 -1.21 -22.46 10.78
CA GLY A 62 -0.50 -23.25 9.77
C GLY A 62 0.39 -22.42 8.85
N ILE A 63 0.95 -21.31 9.36
CA ILE A 63 1.86 -20.43 8.61
C ILE A 63 3.31 -20.71 9.04
N HIS A 64 4.17 -20.87 8.04
CA HIS A 64 5.61 -20.88 8.21
C HIS A 64 6.18 -19.47 8.15
N VAL A 65 7.15 -19.19 9.02
CA VAL A 65 7.86 -17.91 9.12
C VAL A 65 9.33 -18.14 8.75
N ARG A 66 9.89 -17.27 7.92
CA ARG A 66 11.33 -17.20 7.65
C ARG A 66 11.81 -15.79 7.95
N GLU A 67 12.66 -15.65 8.96
CA GLU A 67 13.40 -14.41 9.20
C GLU A 67 14.41 -14.18 8.08
N SER A 68 14.56 -12.93 7.65
CA SER A 68 15.50 -12.55 6.61
C SER A 68 16.70 -11.81 7.20
N VAL A 69 16.45 -10.62 7.73
CA VAL A 69 17.48 -9.69 8.21
C VAL A 69 16.80 -8.65 9.09
N ILE A 70 17.53 -8.03 10.01
CA ILE A 70 17.01 -6.89 10.78
C ILE A 70 17.13 -5.63 9.92
N PHE A 71 16.01 -4.91 9.76
CA PHE A 71 15.96 -3.66 9.03
C PHE A 71 16.08 -2.50 10.01
N ARG A 72 17.13 -1.70 9.86
CA ARG A 72 17.20 -0.36 10.45
C ARG A 72 16.88 0.65 9.37
N ASN A 73 15.62 1.11 9.35
CA ASN A 73 15.16 2.07 8.34
C ASN A 73 15.94 3.38 8.46
N VAL A 74 16.31 3.95 7.31
CA VAL A 74 17.03 5.23 7.21
C VAL A 74 16.39 6.06 6.12
N HIS A 75 16.26 7.37 6.32
CA HIS A 75 15.79 8.23 5.25
C HIS A 75 16.87 8.31 4.15
N LYS A 76 16.47 8.28 2.87
CA LYS A 76 17.43 8.22 1.75
C LYS A 76 18.44 9.38 1.74
N ASN A 77 18.03 10.56 2.19
CA ASN A 77 18.91 11.74 2.29
C ASN A 77 19.94 11.62 3.42
N ASP A 78 19.69 10.77 4.42
CA ASP A 78 20.56 10.59 5.57
C ASP A 78 21.57 9.45 5.34
N VAL A 79 21.47 8.75 4.20
CA VAL A 79 22.45 7.75 3.78
C VAL A 79 23.72 8.48 3.33
N PRO A 80 24.91 8.18 3.90
CA PRO A 80 26.15 8.84 3.48
C PRO A 80 26.44 8.67 1.99
N ASP A 81 27.01 9.71 1.35
CA ASP A 81 27.41 9.63 -0.07
C ASP A 81 28.56 8.63 -0.31
N SER A 82 29.27 8.24 0.74
CA SER A 82 30.27 7.17 0.69
C SER A 82 29.67 5.78 0.47
N VAL A 83 28.35 5.58 0.65
CA VAL A 83 27.69 4.28 0.44
C VAL A 83 27.63 3.97 -1.06
N ILE A 84 28.36 2.92 -1.46
CA ILE A 84 28.43 2.50 -2.85
C ILE A 84 27.05 1.97 -3.29
N GLY A 85 26.50 2.57 -4.35
CA GLY A 85 25.19 2.21 -4.92
C GLY A 85 23.99 2.87 -4.26
N LYS A 86 24.17 3.92 -3.44
CA LYS A 86 23.09 4.69 -2.79
C LYS A 86 22.00 5.15 -3.76
N ASP A 87 22.36 5.50 -4.99
CA ASP A 87 21.46 5.89 -6.07
C ASP A 87 20.44 4.79 -6.41
N ARG A 88 20.82 3.52 -6.23
CA ARG A 88 20.01 2.34 -6.52
C ARG A 88 19.05 1.95 -5.39
N LEU A 89 19.08 2.64 -4.25
CA LEU A 89 18.08 2.45 -3.19
C LEU A 89 16.69 2.86 -3.69
N THR A 90 15.71 2.02 -3.39
CA THR A 90 14.31 2.19 -3.78
C THR A 90 13.56 3.07 -2.77
N THR A 91 12.23 2.98 -2.72
CA THR A 91 11.41 3.63 -1.69
C THR A 91 11.73 3.14 -0.28
N THR A 92 12.25 1.91 -0.15
CA THR A 92 12.77 1.37 1.10
C THR A 92 14.28 1.57 1.14
N SER A 93 14.76 2.26 2.17
CA SER A 93 16.18 2.47 2.46
C SER A 93 16.43 1.98 3.88
N ALA A 94 17.28 0.97 4.04
CA ALA A 94 17.56 0.36 5.33
C ALA A 94 18.99 -0.17 5.39
N TYR A 95 19.58 -0.15 6.58
CA TYR A 95 20.74 -0.97 6.90
C TYR A 95 20.27 -2.38 7.27
N GLY A 96 20.95 -3.39 6.73
CA GLY A 96 20.74 -4.78 7.10
C GLY A 96 21.67 -5.18 8.23
N LEU A 97 21.12 -5.71 9.33
CA LEU A 97 21.91 -6.26 10.45
C LEU A 97 21.67 -7.76 10.59
N PRO A 98 22.69 -8.53 11.03
CA PRO A 98 22.54 -9.93 11.36
C PRO A 98 21.45 -10.18 12.42
N LEU A 99 20.82 -11.36 12.39
CA LEU A 99 19.69 -11.69 13.28
C LEU A 99 20.11 -11.78 14.75
N GLU A 100 21.38 -12.08 15.01
CA GLU A 100 21.99 -12.14 16.32
C GLU A 100 22.22 -10.75 16.95
N THR A 101 22.20 -9.66 16.18
CA THR A 101 22.47 -8.31 16.69
C THR A 101 21.47 -7.89 17.78
N ASP A 102 21.91 -7.63 19.00
CA ASP A 102 21.05 -7.18 20.09
C ASP A 102 20.48 -5.78 19.82
N THR A 103 19.17 -5.70 19.61
CA THR A 103 18.49 -4.49 19.16
C THR A 103 16.97 -4.62 19.30
N ASP A 104 16.28 -3.50 19.39
CA ASP A 104 14.81 -3.38 19.41
C ASP A 104 14.20 -3.12 18.01
N GLU A 105 15.04 -3.08 16.97
CA GLU A 105 14.65 -2.90 15.58
C GLU A 105 13.75 -4.04 15.06
N GLU A 106 13.24 -3.87 13.85
CA GLU A 106 12.32 -4.81 13.23
C GLU A 106 13.05 -5.87 12.41
N VAL A 107 12.68 -7.14 12.62
CA VAL A 107 13.08 -8.26 11.80
C VAL A 107 12.15 -8.33 10.58
N HIS A 108 12.73 -8.31 9.39
CA HIS A 108 11.98 -8.60 8.16
C HIS A 108 11.68 -10.10 8.10
N VAL A 109 10.41 -10.44 7.94
CA VAL A 109 9.93 -11.83 7.90
C VAL A 109 9.18 -12.11 6.62
N PHE A 110 9.29 -13.35 6.15
CA PHE A 110 8.44 -13.90 5.10
C PHE A 110 7.51 -14.96 5.68
N LEU A 111 6.31 -15.03 5.12
CA LEU A 111 5.21 -15.85 5.60
C LEU A 111 4.57 -16.61 4.44
N ALA A 112 4.42 -17.93 4.58
CA ALA A 112 3.75 -18.77 3.61
C ALA A 112 3.07 -19.97 4.28
N LYS A 113 2.05 -20.55 3.66
CA LYS A 113 1.43 -21.80 4.14
C LYS A 113 2.29 -23.03 3.88
N ASP A 114 3.28 -22.95 3.00
CA ASP A 114 4.18 -24.06 2.68
C ASP A 114 5.64 -23.59 2.56
N LYS A 115 6.57 -24.49 2.91
CA LYS A 115 8.00 -24.20 2.89
C LYS A 115 8.56 -23.97 1.47
N LYS A 116 7.93 -24.53 0.42
CA LYS A 116 8.41 -24.41 -0.96
C LYS A 116 8.20 -22.99 -1.48
N THR A 117 7.03 -22.41 -1.24
CA THR A 117 6.73 -21.01 -1.54
C THR A 117 7.63 -20.08 -0.74
N LEU A 118 7.82 -20.35 0.55
CA LEU A 118 8.67 -19.53 1.43
C LEU A 118 10.12 -19.43 0.95
N LYS A 119 10.69 -20.52 0.40
CA LYS A 119 12.05 -20.53 -0.18
C LYS A 119 12.20 -19.59 -1.37
N ARG A 120 11.11 -19.26 -2.07
CA ARG A 120 11.10 -18.36 -3.23
C ARG A 120 10.96 -16.88 -2.86
N ALA A 121 10.85 -16.58 -1.56
CA ALA A 121 10.69 -15.21 -1.09
C ALA A 121 11.99 -14.40 -1.21
N MET A 122 11.86 -13.09 -1.45
CA MET A 122 12.97 -12.20 -1.82
C MET A 122 12.87 -10.87 -1.08
N TRP A 123 14.01 -10.29 -0.70
CA TRP A 123 14.09 -9.04 0.05
C TRP A 123 14.57 -7.86 -0.81
N TYR A 124 14.22 -6.65 -0.39
CA TYR A 124 14.60 -5.38 -1.04
C TYR A 124 16.09 -5.08 -0.88
N PRO A 125 16.71 -4.19 -1.67
CA PRO A 125 18.10 -3.82 -1.45
C PRO A 125 18.32 -3.24 -0.04
N VAL A 126 19.39 -3.64 0.65
CA VAL A 126 19.80 -3.07 1.94
C VAL A 126 21.27 -2.68 1.94
N ILE A 127 21.64 -1.79 2.85
CA ILE A 127 23.02 -1.36 3.03
C ILE A 127 23.71 -2.31 4.00
N ILE A 128 24.81 -2.93 3.57
CA ILE A 128 25.69 -3.78 4.38
C ILE A 128 27.12 -3.32 4.14
N ASN A 129 27.87 -3.01 5.20
CA ASN A 129 29.27 -2.58 5.14
C ASN A 129 29.51 -1.50 4.07
N ASN A 130 28.72 -0.43 4.11
CA ASN A 130 28.83 0.73 3.20
C ASN A 130 28.57 0.41 1.72
N ARG A 131 27.83 -0.67 1.42
CA ARG A 131 27.45 -1.08 0.06
C ARG A 131 25.98 -1.45 0.00
N VAL A 132 25.29 -1.05 -1.06
CA VAL A 132 23.93 -1.52 -1.35
C VAL A 132 24.00 -2.92 -1.93
N ILE A 133 23.41 -3.88 -1.22
CA ILE A 133 23.36 -5.28 -1.61
C ILE A 133 21.96 -5.61 -2.13
N PHE A 134 21.91 -6.17 -3.34
CA PHE A 134 20.70 -6.70 -3.95
C PHE A 134 20.58 -8.19 -3.65
N ALA A 135 19.36 -8.67 -3.42
CA ALA A 135 19.10 -10.10 -3.45
C ALA A 135 19.47 -10.65 -4.85
N PRO A 136 20.43 -11.58 -4.97
CA PRO A 136 20.90 -12.04 -6.26
C PRO A 136 19.79 -12.76 -7.03
N ARG A 137 19.72 -12.53 -8.36
CA ARG A 137 18.82 -13.21 -9.32
C ARG A 137 17.31 -12.97 -9.10
N ALA A 138 16.93 -11.78 -8.66
CA ALA A 138 15.53 -11.38 -8.53
C ALA A 138 14.86 -11.18 -9.90
N ASP A 139 14.25 -12.23 -10.43
CA ASP A 139 13.27 -12.07 -11.50
C ASP A 139 12.00 -11.50 -10.88
N HIS A 140 11.90 -10.16 -10.86
CA HIS A 140 10.76 -9.43 -10.29
C HIS A 140 9.42 -9.87 -10.90
N LEU A 141 9.41 -10.38 -12.13
CA LEU A 141 8.21 -10.93 -12.76
C LEU A 141 7.82 -12.26 -12.13
N LYS A 142 8.79 -13.18 -11.99
CA LYS A 142 8.58 -14.43 -11.24
C LYS A 142 8.14 -14.14 -9.81
N TYR A 143 8.65 -13.07 -9.20
CA TYR A 143 8.26 -12.68 -7.86
C TYR A 143 6.81 -12.24 -7.77
N GLY A 144 6.28 -11.51 -8.76
CA GLY A 144 4.86 -11.21 -8.86
C GLY A 144 3.97 -12.45 -8.82
N TYR A 145 4.37 -13.54 -9.50
CA TYR A 145 3.66 -14.82 -9.44
C TYR A 145 3.77 -15.48 -8.05
N VAL A 146 4.93 -15.40 -7.40
CA VAL A 146 5.12 -15.91 -6.03
C VAL A 146 4.20 -15.19 -5.04
N LEU A 147 4.01 -13.88 -5.22
CA LEU A 147 3.13 -13.06 -4.38
C LEU A 147 1.63 -13.28 -4.67
N GLY A 148 1.30 -14.06 -5.70
CA GLY A 148 -0.07 -14.40 -6.09
C GLY A 148 -0.77 -13.35 -6.95
N TYR A 149 -0.01 -12.50 -7.65
CA TYR A 149 -0.60 -11.45 -8.47
C TYR A 149 -1.23 -12.03 -9.75
N PRO A 150 -2.35 -11.48 -10.24
CA PRO A 150 -2.89 -11.89 -11.53
C PRO A 150 -1.90 -11.66 -12.67
N ASP A 151 -1.84 -12.59 -13.63
CA ASP A 151 -0.96 -12.51 -14.80
C ASP A 151 -1.09 -11.18 -15.57
N CYS A 152 -2.32 -10.69 -15.77
CA CYS A 152 -2.54 -9.40 -16.41
C CYS A 152 -1.92 -8.22 -15.63
N CYS A 153 -1.90 -8.27 -14.30
CA CYS A 153 -1.28 -7.25 -13.45
C CYS A 153 0.24 -7.35 -13.51
N ILE A 154 0.81 -8.56 -13.58
CA ILE A 154 2.25 -8.78 -13.73
C ILE A 154 2.74 -8.27 -15.09
N ARG A 155 2.02 -8.57 -16.18
CA ARG A 155 2.33 -8.04 -17.51
C ARG A 155 2.26 -6.52 -17.55
N PHE A 156 1.24 -5.93 -16.92
CA PHE A 156 1.12 -4.49 -16.82
C PHE A 156 2.28 -3.88 -16.04
N PHE A 157 2.61 -4.43 -14.86
CA PHE A 157 3.76 -4.00 -14.09
C PHE A 157 5.05 -4.08 -14.91
N ARG A 158 5.29 -5.18 -15.64
CA ARG A 158 6.46 -5.31 -16.53
C ARG A 158 6.57 -4.15 -17.53
N GLN A 159 5.44 -3.72 -18.09
CA GLN A 159 5.40 -2.67 -19.10
C GLN A 159 5.61 -1.28 -18.51
N TYR A 160 5.10 -1.04 -17.30
CA TYR A 160 5.07 0.29 -16.68
C TYR A 160 6.01 0.46 -15.48
N ASN A 161 6.86 -0.53 -15.17
CA ASN A 161 7.83 -0.49 -14.07
C ASN A 161 9.07 0.38 -14.36
N ASP A 162 8.83 1.59 -14.83
CA ASP A 162 9.79 2.70 -14.91
C ASP A 162 9.17 3.90 -14.20
N TRP A 163 9.55 4.07 -12.94
CA TRP A 163 8.99 5.10 -12.06
C TRP A 163 9.45 6.50 -12.44
N ILE A 164 10.50 6.67 -13.25
CA ILE A 164 10.89 7.99 -13.76
C ILE A 164 9.91 8.42 -14.85
N ARG A 165 9.46 7.47 -15.67
CA ARG A 165 8.60 7.73 -16.82
C ARG A 165 7.11 7.63 -16.50
N TYR A 166 6.71 6.77 -15.57
CA TYR A 166 5.32 6.41 -15.35
C TYR A 166 4.90 6.55 -13.88
N SER A 167 3.65 6.97 -13.70
CA SER A 167 2.89 6.79 -12.46
C SER A 167 1.99 5.56 -12.64
N HIS A 168 2.23 4.49 -11.89
CA HIS A 168 1.51 3.23 -12.09
C HIS A 168 0.02 3.39 -11.80
N LEU A 169 -0.31 4.17 -10.77
CA LEU A 169 -1.70 4.44 -10.42
C LEU A 169 -2.42 5.21 -11.54
N TYR A 170 -1.75 6.20 -12.14
CA TYR A 170 -2.31 6.94 -13.27
C TYR A 170 -2.44 6.07 -14.52
N GLU A 171 -1.45 5.24 -14.82
CA GLU A 171 -1.54 4.32 -15.95
C GLU A 171 -2.67 3.30 -15.74
N ALA A 172 -2.86 2.78 -14.53
CA ALA A 172 -4.01 1.91 -14.21
C ALA A 172 -5.34 2.65 -14.38
N TRP A 173 -5.42 3.92 -13.99
CA TRP A 173 -6.58 4.77 -14.22
C TRP A 173 -6.89 4.90 -15.72
N ARG A 174 -5.90 5.24 -16.55
CA ARG A 174 -6.05 5.37 -18.01
C ARG A 174 -6.50 4.08 -18.71
N HIS A 175 -6.11 2.93 -18.18
CA HIS A 175 -6.49 1.62 -18.71
C HIS A 175 -7.84 1.10 -18.19
N THR A 176 -8.48 1.83 -17.28
CA THR A 176 -9.81 1.50 -16.75
C THR A 176 -10.85 1.79 -17.84
N ARG A 177 -11.65 0.78 -18.21
CA ARG A 177 -12.58 0.86 -19.35
C ARG A 177 -14.02 1.07 -18.94
N THR A 178 -14.35 0.64 -17.73
CA THR A 178 -15.66 0.72 -17.12
C THR A 178 -15.54 1.43 -15.77
N ARG A 179 -16.50 1.25 -14.87
CA ARG A 179 -16.48 1.95 -13.59
C ARG A 179 -15.44 1.31 -12.66
N PRO A 180 -14.56 2.09 -12.01
CA PRO A 180 -13.65 1.59 -10.98
C PRO A 180 -14.41 0.80 -9.91
N SER A 181 -13.92 -0.39 -9.57
CA SER A 181 -14.49 -1.24 -8.52
C SER A 181 -13.70 -1.09 -7.23
N PHE A 182 -14.36 -0.93 -6.08
CA PHE A 182 -13.65 -0.80 -4.79
C PHE A 182 -12.79 -2.02 -4.45
N LEU A 183 -13.10 -3.19 -5.01
CA LEU A 183 -12.30 -4.41 -4.88
C LEU A 183 -10.93 -4.32 -5.60
N CYS A 184 -10.73 -3.30 -6.43
CA CYS A 184 -9.47 -2.98 -7.09
C CYS A 184 -8.80 -1.74 -6.50
N ASN A 185 -9.29 -1.15 -5.41
CA ASN A 185 -8.69 0.05 -4.84
C ASN A 185 -7.39 -0.32 -4.07
N PRO A 186 -6.20 0.11 -4.55
CA PRO A 186 -4.93 -0.19 -3.89
C PRO A 186 -4.48 0.93 -2.94
N LEU A 187 -5.23 2.04 -2.85
CA LEU A 187 -4.78 3.28 -2.21
C LEU A 187 -4.63 3.12 -0.70
N LEU A 188 -5.40 2.21 -0.10
CA LEU A 188 -5.36 1.93 1.33
C LEU A 188 -4.50 0.71 1.69
N LYS A 189 -3.64 0.24 0.77
CA LYS A 189 -2.79 -0.96 0.96
C LYS A 189 -1.83 -0.86 2.16
N ASP A 190 -1.40 0.35 2.52
CA ASP A 190 -0.50 0.61 3.65
C ASP A 190 -1.30 0.89 4.94
N THR A 191 -2.60 0.60 4.95
CA THR A 191 -3.48 0.74 6.10
C THR A 191 -4.00 -0.64 6.51
N ILE A 192 -4.93 -0.66 7.46
CA ILE A 192 -5.62 -1.87 7.86
C ILE A 192 -6.75 -2.24 6.87
N PHE A 193 -7.13 -1.38 5.93
CA PHE A 193 -8.29 -1.55 5.06
C PHE A 193 -7.88 -1.81 3.61
N SER A 194 -7.51 -3.05 3.28
CA SER A 194 -7.32 -3.44 1.88
C SER A 194 -7.55 -4.94 1.65
N TYR A 195 -8.23 -5.26 0.55
CA TYR A 195 -8.35 -6.64 0.05
C TYR A 195 -7.14 -7.08 -0.78
N ILE A 196 -6.39 -6.13 -1.33
CA ILE A 196 -5.27 -6.39 -2.24
C ILE A 196 -4.04 -5.59 -1.84
N TYR A 197 -2.85 -6.12 -2.11
CA TYR A 197 -1.59 -5.38 -1.91
C TYR A 197 -0.90 -5.04 -3.23
N HIS A 198 -1.37 -5.59 -4.35
CA HIS A 198 -0.83 -5.30 -5.67
C HIS A 198 -1.51 -4.08 -6.29
N MET A 199 -0.76 -3.38 -7.14
CA MET A 199 -1.36 -2.43 -8.06
C MET A 199 -2.08 -3.21 -9.17
N PRO A 200 -3.39 -3.01 -9.39
CA PRO A 200 -4.08 -3.67 -10.49
C PRO A 200 -3.65 -3.05 -11.82
N CYS A 201 -3.76 -3.79 -12.92
CA CYS A 201 -3.52 -3.24 -14.27
C CYS A 201 -4.57 -2.20 -14.71
N ARG A 202 -5.71 -2.15 -14.02
CA ARG A 202 -6.82 -1.23 -14.20
C ARG A 202 -7.75 -1.28 -12.99
N TYR A 203 -8.50 -0.22 -12.69
CA TYR A 203 -9.41 -0.21 -11.54
C TYR A 203 -10.70 -1.00 -11.72
N ASP A 204 -10.93 -1.57 -12.91
CA ASP A 204 -12.00 -2.52 -13.22
C ASP A 204 -11.42 -3.89 -13.66
N CYS A 205 -10.30 -4.30 -13.06
CA CYS A 205 -9.58 -5.52 -13.43
C CYS A 205 -10.38 -6.78 -13.03
N PRO A 206 -10.85 -7.63 -13.98
CA PRO A 206 -11.75 -8.73 -13.67
C PRO A 206 -11.09 -9.80 -12.80
N ALA A 207 -9.79 -10.06 -13.04
CA ALA A 207 -9.03 -11.02 -12.26
C ALA A 207 -8.87 -10.57 -10.80
N THR A 208 -8.58 -9.28 -10.59
CA THR A 208 -8.51 -8.69 -9.26
C THR A 208 -9.87 -8.67 -8.57
N ILE A 209 -10.95 -8.26 -9.26
CA ILE A 209 -12.32 -8.29 -8.74
C ILE A 209 -12.71 -9.71 -8.30
N LYS A 210 -12.42 -10.72 -9.13
CA LYS A 210 -12.69 -12.12 -8.80
C LYS A 210 -11.93 -12.57 -7.55
N LEU A 211 -10.63 -12.25 -7.48
CA LEU A 211 -9.78 -12.60 -6.33
C LEU A 211 -10.25 -11.91 -5.04
N ALA A 212 -10.33 -10.59 -5.06
CA ALA A 212 -10.72 -9.77 -3.91
C ALA A 212 -12.17 -10.01 -3.48
N GLY A 213 -13.08 -10.23 -4.44
CA GLY A 213 -14.47 -10.56 -4.14
C GLY A 213 -14.65 -11.90 -3.43
N ARG A 214 -13.84 -12.92 -3.78
CA ARG A 214 -13.81 -14.19 -3.05
C ARG A 214 -13.25 -14.00 -1.63
N LEU A 215 -12.11 -13.30 -1.51
CA LEU A 215 -11.51 -12.99 -0.22
C LEU A 215 -12.50 -12.25 0.70
N ARG A 216 -13.13 -11.19 0.19
CA ARG A 216 -14.15 -10.41 0.90
C ARG A 216 -15.24 -11.30 1.48
N ARG A 217 -15.79 -12.24 0.71
CA ARG A 217 -16.83 -13.17 1.19
C ARG A 217 -16.34 -14.05 2.34
N GLU A 218 -15.11 -14.55 2.26
CA GLU A 218 -14.55 -15.40 3.32
C GLU A 218 -14.20 -14.61 4.58
N ILE A 219 -13.70 -13.38 4.45
CA ILE A 219 -13.48 -12.49 5.59
C ILE A 219 -14.83 -12.12 6.24
N PHE A 220 -15.86 -11.83 5.45
CA PHE A 220 -17.18 -11.44 5.97
C PHE A 220 -17.80 -12.49 6.89
N LYS A 221 -17.57 -13.78 6.61
CA LYS A 221 -18.03 -14.89 7.47
C LYS A 221 -17.38 -14.87 8.87
N LYS A 222 -16.20 -14.27 9.00
CA LYS A 222 -15.38 -14.27 10.23
C LYS A 222 -15.39 -12.93 10.95
N GLU A 223 -15.32 -11.83 10.20
CA GLU A 223 -15.24 -10.46 10.70
C GLU A 223 -16.16 -9.54 9.86
N PRO A 224 -17.50 -9.64 10.00
CA PRO A 224 -18.44 -8.90 9.17
C PRO A 224 -18.36 -7.38 9.35
N GLU A 225 -18.10 -6.92 10.59
CA GLU A 225 -17.94 -5.48 10.86
C GLU A 225 -16.72 -4.90 10.14
N TYR A 226 -15.58 -5.62 10.17
CA TYR A 226 -14.37 -5.24 9.45
C TYR A 226 -14.64 -5.03 7.96
N VAL A 227 -15.34 -5.98 7.32
CA VAL A 227 -15.70 -5.88 5.89
C VAL A 227 -16.59 -4.69 5.61
N ARG A 228 -17.59 -4.40 6.46
CA ARG A 228 -18.45 -3.22 6.29
C ARG A 228 -17.65 -1.92 6.34
N LYS A 229 -16.74 -1.78 7.31
CA LYS A 229 -15.85 -0.61 7.42
C LYS A 229 -14.90 -0.52 6.22
N MET A 230 -14.23 -1.62 5.89
CA MET A 230 -13.31 -1.69 4.75
C MET A 230 -14.01 -1.33 3.43
N ASP A 231 -15.20 -1.87 3.16
CA ASP A 231 -15.97 -1.52 1.96
C ASP A 231 -16.33 -0.03 1.93
N ALA A 232 -16.76 0.53 3.06
CA ALA A 232 -17.09 1.95 3.15
C ALA A 232 -15.88 2.84 2.85
N TYR A 233 -14.70 2.49 3.35
CA TYR A 233 -13.45 3.22 3.08
C TYR A 233 -12.96 3.05 1.64
N LEU A 234 -13.01 1.84 1.09
CA LEU A 234 -12.53 1.57 -0.26
C LEU A 234 -13.43 2.14 -1.36
N LYS A 235 -14.71 2.43 -1.06
CA LYS A 235 -15.68 3.08 -1.97
C LYS A 235 -15.58 4.61 -2.02
N GLN A 236 -14.69 5.22 -1.24
CA GLN A 236 -14.56 6.67 -1.26
C GLN A 236 -14.03 7.17 -2.61
N THR A 237 -14.22 8.47 -2.85
CA THR A 237 -13.54 9.15 -3.96
C THR A 237 -12.15 9.57 -3.49
N PHE A 238 -11.16 9.44 -4.36
CA PHE A 238 -9.80 9.84 -4.08
C PHE A 238 -9.30 10.84 -5.11
N LEU A 239 -8.59 11.87 -4.63
CA LEU A 239 -7.70 12.69 -5.46
C LEU A 239 -6.29 12.09 -5.34
N VAL A 240 -5.77 11.58 -6.44
CA VAL A 240 -4.50 10.84 -6.48
C VAL A 240 -3.51 11.59 -7.35
N PHE A 241 -2.30 11.83 -6.82
CA PHE A 241 -1.20 12.44 -7.57
C PHE A 241 -0.20 11.36 -8.02
N TYR A 242 0.19 10.49 -7.09
CA TYR A 242 1.04 9.31 -7.30
C TYR A 242 0.94 8.37 -6.09
N GLU A 243 1.77 7.32 -6.03
CA GLU A 243 1.73 6.23 -5.06
C GLU A 243 1.93 6.62 -3.59
N ARG A 244 2.38 7.86 -3.29
CA ARG A 244 2.58 8.33 -1.90
C ARG A 244 1.88 9.65 -1.59
N LYS A 245 1.17 10.24 -2.56
CA LYS A 245 0.41 11.50 -2.37
C LYS A 245 -1.00 11.32 -2.93
N PHE A 246 -1.95 11.06 -2.04
CA PHE A 246 -3.36 10.93 -2.39
C PHE A 246 -4.24 11.23 -1.17
N TYR A 247 -5.45 11.70 -1.46
CA TYR A 247 -6.39 12.24 -0.49
C TYR A 247 -7.74 11.55 -0.66
N ALA A 248 -8.30 11.07 0.44
CA ALA A 248 -9.66 10.58 0.49
C ALA A 248 -10.62 11.76 0.62
N LEU A 249 -11.66 11.81 -0.23
CA LEU A 249 -12.69 12.85 -0.27
C LEU A 249 -14.00 12.23 0.22
N ALA A 250 -14.26 12.33 1.53
CA ALA A 250 -15.42 11.71 2.15
C ALA A 250 -16.71 12.50 1.84
N GLY A 251 -17.77 11.75 1.54
CA GLY A 251 -19.04 12.32 1.10
C GLY A 251 -18.97 13.01 -0.26
N ALA A 252 -17.99 12.64 -1.08
CA ALA A 252 -17.80 13.26 -2.39
C ALA A 252 -18.96 12.96 -3.35
N ALA A 253 -19.34 13.99 -4.11
CA ALA A 253 -20.28 13.89 -5.22
C ALA A 253 -19.69 14.61 -6.42
N MET A 254 -19.88 14.03 -7.61
CA MET A 254 -19.39 14.60 -8.86
C MET A 254 -20.56 15.16 -9.65
N LYS A 255 -20.47 16.43 -10.05
CA LYS A 255 -21.37 17.08 -11.00
C LYS A 255 -20.54 17.83 -12.02
N ASP A 256 -20.67 17.45 -13.28
CA ASP A 256 -19.82 17.94 -14.37
C ASP A 256 -18.33 17.73 -14.02
N ASN A 257 -17.53 18.80 -14.06
CA ASN A 257 -16.11 18.78 -13.71
C ASN A 257 -15.81 19.22 -12.26
N ILE A 258 -16.84 19.26 -11.39
CA ILE A 258 -16.71 19.67 -9.99
C ILE A 258 -16.96 18.46 -9.09
N VAL A 259 -16.04 18.22 -8.16
CA VAL A 259 -16.22 17.28 -7.05
C VAL A 259 -16.45 18.07 -5.78
N SER A 260 -17.67 18.06 -5.25
CA SER A 260 -17.96 18.54 -3.89
C SER A 260 -17.66 17.44 -2.88
N TYR A 261 -17.26 17.80 -1.67
CA TYR A 261 -16.96 16.84 -0.60
C TYR A 261 -17.16 17.48 0.78
N LYS A 262 -17.33 16.65 1.81
CA LYS A 262 -17.51 17.12 3.19
C LYS A 262 -16.19 17.21 3.96
N HIS A 263 -15.32 16.23 3.74
CA HIS A 263 -14.02 16.15 4.39
C HIS A 263 -12.98 15.65 3.39
N ALA A 264 -11.75 16.13 3.52
CA ALA A 264 -10.59 15.61 2.84
C ALA A 264 -9.59 15.11 3.89
N ALA A 265 -8.98 13.94 3.68
CA ALA A 265 -7.85 13.52 4.50
C ALA A 265 -6.74 12.91 3.68
N PHE A 266 -5.51 13.21 4.10
CA PHE A 266 -4.32 12.59 3.57
C PHE A 266 -4.14 11.17 4.13
N VAL A 267 -4.06 10.17 3.26
CA VAL A 267 -4.15 8.75 3.64
C VAL A 267 -2.85 7.97 3.52
N SER A 268 -1.77 8.60 3.03
CA SER A 268 -0.45 7.96 2.95
C SER A 268 0.26 7.95 4.32
N HIS A 269 1.13 6.97 4.52
CA HIS A 269 1.92 6.81 5.75
C HIS A 269 3.02 7.86 5.91
N ASP A 270 3.41 8.55 4.83
CA ASP A 270 4.45 9.57 4.83
C ASP A 270 3.83 10.97 4.97
N ALA A 271 3.71 11.45 6.21
CA ALA A 271 3.12 12.74 6.55
C ALA A 271 3.77 13.91 5.82
N THR A 272 5.06 13.79 5.47
CA THR A 272 5.84 14.85 4.81
C THR A 272 5.34 15.12 3.39
N ARG A 273 4.54 14.21 2.82
CA ARG A 273 3.94 14.35 1.48
C ARG A 273 2.56 15.00 1.52
N ASN A 274 2.07 15.40 2.69
CA ASN A 274 0.78 16.06 2.85
C ASN A 274 0.84 17.56 2.48
N GLU A 275 1.18 17.86 1.24
CA GLU A 275 1.39 19.23 0.75
C GLU A 275 0.09 20.05 0.71
N TYR A 276 -1.02 19.43 0.28
CA TYR A 276 -2.29 20.10 0.02
C TYR A 276 -3.36 19.89 1.11
N GLY A 277 -3.04 19.19 2.21
CA GLY A 277 -4.03 18.80 3.21
C GLY A 277 -4.80 19.98 3.80
N ARG A 278 -4.09 21.02 4.26
CA ARG A 278 -4.70 22.23 4.83
C ARG A 278 -5.59 22.98 3.83
N ASP A 279 -5.19 23.03 2.56
CA ASP A 279 -5.98 23.71 1.54
C ASP A 279 -7.25 22.91 1.21
N LEU A 280 -7.13 21.59 1.09
CA LEU A 280 -8.25 20.69 0.84
C LEU A 280 -9.26 20.66 1.98
N GLU A 281 -8.80 20.71 3.24
CA GLU A 281 -9.66 20.79 4.44
C GLU A 281 -10.50 22.08 4.50
N ARG A 282 -9.98 23.19 3.96
CA ARG A 282 -10.67 24.48 3.93
C ARG A 282 -11.66 24.59 2.77
N ALA A 283 -11.44 23.85 1.70
CA ALA A 283 -12.32 23.78 0.54
C ALA A 283 -13.49 22.81 0.77
N ASP A 284 -14.60 23.03 0.04
CA ASP A 284 -15.76 22.13 0.01
C ASP A 284 -16.05 21.54 -1.37
N ALA A 285 -15.29 22.00 -2.37
CA ALA A 285 -15.28 21.42 -3.71
C ALA A 285 -13.96 21.67 -4.41
N LEU A 286 -13.69 20.88 -5.45
CA LEU A 286 -12.55 21.08 -6.35
C LEU A 286 -12.94 20.86 -7.81
N LYS A 287 -12.21 21.51 -8.70
CA LYS A 287 -12.17 21.24 -10.14
C LYS A 287 -10.79 20.72 -10.50
N LEU A 288 -10.73 19.73 -11.37
CA LEU A 288 -9.48 19.18 -11.88
C LEU A 288 -9.47 19.31 -13.40
N HIS A 289 -8.47 20.02 -13.93
CA HIS A 289 -8.25 20.17 -15.37
C HIS A 289 -6.78 19.92 -15.71
N GLY A 290 -6.48 18.70 -16.19
CA GLY A 290 -5.11 18.26 -16.37
C GLY A 290 -4.34 18.34 -15.06
N ARG A 291 -3.30 19.18 -14.99
CA ARG A 291 -2.48 19.42 -13.78
C ARG A 291 -2.93 20.62 -12.94
N GLN A 292 -4.03 21.27 -13.31
CA GLN A 292 -4.56 22.41 -12.57
C GLN A 292 -5.68 21.95 -11.64
N LEU A 293 -5.54 22.24 -10.36
CA LEU A 293 -6.54 22.01 -9.33
C LEU A 293 -7.07 23.35 -8.85
N THR A 294 -8.36 23.61 -9.05
CA THR A 294 -9.03 24.79 -8.50
C THR A 294 -9.85 24.37 -7.29
N LEU A 295 -9.45 24.84 -6.11
CA LEU A 295 -10.16 24.62 -4.86
C LEU A 295 -11.21 25.70 -4.66
N LEU A 296 -12.41 25.29 -4.27
CA LEU A 296 -13.58 26.14 -4.09
C LEU A 296 -14.06 26.09 -2.64
N ARG A 297 -14.62 27.20 -2.18
CA ARG A 297 -15.39 27.29 -0.92
C ARG A 297 -16.68 28.03 -1.19
N ARG A 298 -17.83 27.38 -0.99
CA ARG A 298 -19.17 27.97 -1.26
C ARG A 298 -19.25 28.58 -2.66
N GLY A 299 -18.72 27.87 -3.65
CA GLY A 299 -18.71 28.28 -5.06
C GLY A 299 -17.67 29.34 -5.45
N LYS A 300 -16.96 29.96 -4.49
CA LYS A 300 -15.88 30.93 -4.76
C LYS A 300 -14.53 30.24 -4.84
N ILE A 301 -13.65 30.74 -5.70
CA ILE A 301 -12.27 30.24 -5.81
C ILE A 301 -11.53 30.56 -4.50
N LEU A 302 -11.05 29.52 -3.84
CA LEU A 302 -10.19 29.62 -2.67
C LEU A 302 -8.71 29.65 -3.09
N LYS A 303 -8.31 28.74 -4.01
CA LYS A 303 -6.93 28.59 -4.46
C LYS A 303 -6.87 27.90 -5.81
N ASN A 304 -5.92 28.31 -6.65
CA ASN A 304 -5.52 27.57 -7.83
C ASN A 304 -4.15 26.94 -7.57
N ILE A 305 -4.01 25.64 -7.86
CA ILE A 305 -2.79 24.87 -7.65
C ILE A 305 -2.37 24.27 -8.99
N SER A 306 -1.15 24.59 -9.41
CA SER A 306 -0.51 23.99 -10.58
C SER A 306 0.43 22.89 -10.11
N VAL A 307 0.08 21.63 -10.38
CA VAL A 307 0.86 20.48 -9.91
C VAL A 307 2.16 20.36 -10.72
N PRO A 308 3.34 20.41 -10.08
CA PRO A 308 4.61 20.34 -10.78
C PRO A 308 4.84 18.93 -11.36
N LEU A 309 5.62 18.84 -12.44
CA LEU A 309 6.18 17.56 -12.87
C LEU A 309 7.40 17.27 -11.99
N ASN A 310 7.32 16.23 -11.17
CA ASN A 310 8.45 15.72 -10.42
C ASN A 310 9.30 14.78 -11.32
N VAL A 311 10.55 14.55 -10.92
CA VAL A 311 11.50 13.68 -11.66
C VAL A 311 11.25 12.19 -11.35
N PHE A 312 10.54 11.88 -10.26
CA PHE A 312 10.27 10.51 -9.82
C PHE A 312 8.77 10.35 -9.55
N ALA A 313 8.15 9.39 -10.24
CA ALA A 313 6.71 9.13 -10.28
C ALA A 313 5.90 10.38 -10.68
N PRO A 314 5.92 10.74 -12.00
CA PRO A 314 5.25 11.92 -12.54
C PRO A 314 3.89 12.19 -11.89
N GLU A 315 3.74 13.35 -11.24
CA GLU A 315 2.48 13.74 -10.60
C GLU A 315 1.42 14.08 -11.67
N HIS A 316 0.61 13.08 -12.00
CA HIS A 316 -0.57 13.23 -12.84
C HIS A 316 -1.79 13.19 -11.92
N PRO A 317 -2.30 14.34 -11.46
CA PRO A 317 -3.48 14.34 -10.60
C PRO A 317 -4.67 13.75 -11.36
N PHE A 318 -5.38 12.83 -10.73
CA PHE A 318 -6.63 12.28 -11.24
C PHE A 318 -7.62 12.04 -10.10
N LEU A 319 -8.90 12.02 -10.45
CA LEU A 319 -9.99 11.68 -9.55
C LEU A 319 -10.46 10.26 -9.87
N VAL A 320 -10.67 9.47 -8.83
CA VAL A 320 -11.21 8.12 -8.95
C VAL A 320 -12.28 7.89 -7.89
N THR A 321 -13.47 7.51 -8.32
CA THR A 321 -14.58 7.08 -7.46
C THR A 321 -14.80 5.59 -7.66
N PHE A 322 -14.68 4.83 -6.58
CA PHE A 322 -14.86 3.38 -6.60
C PHE A 322 -16.30 3.00 -6.24
N GLN A 323 -16.91 2.12 -7.03
CA GLN A 323 -18.28 1.63 -6.83
C GLN A 323 -18.32 0.25 -6.20
#